data_AF-A0A8C2KV45-F1
#
_entry.id   AF-A0A8C2KV45-F1
#
_cell.length_a   1.000
_cell.length_b   1.000
_cell.length_c   1.000
_cell.angle_alpha   90.00
_cell.angle_beta   90.00
_cell.angle_gamma   90.00
#
_symmetry.space_group_name_H-M   'P 1'
#
loop_
_entity.id
_entity.type
_entity.pdbx_description
1 polymer ?
#
loop_
_entity_poly.entity_id
_entity_poly.type
_entity_poly.pdbx_seq_one_letter_code
_entity_poly.pdbx_strand_id
1 'polypeptide(L)'
;MTPFTIAVSSCALFRQENGETALGVAYPLVKALTMVNQRLSEMDPAIEELFKIVLIPTNMDHSKESIENYNLNIEIACEKPILKHLEEFKPILFLSTNAQNVREAISAGYGAATMFQQDYDEHSDKELRVAFDGDGVLFSDESETVTEDKGLEAFFQNERDNEGTSLPLGPLSMFFEALVHLQKGPK
;
A
#
# COMPACT_ATOMS: atom_id res chain seq x y z
N MET A 1 -12.68 -14.32 8.15
CA MET A 1 -11.27 -14.16 7.71
C MET A 1 -10.76 -12.86 8.30
N THR A 2 -9.50 -12.76 8.72
CA THR A 2 -8.94 -11.47 9.15
C THR A 2 -8.66 -10.62 7.90
N PRO A 3 -9.14 -9.38 7.83
CA PRO A 3 -8.92 -8.53 6.67
C PRO A 3 -7.44 -8.10 6.58
N PHE A 4 -7.00 -7.89 5.35
CA PHE A 4 -5.72 -7.29 5.04
C PHE A 4 -5.77 -5.78 5.30
N THR A 5 -4.93 -5.29 6.20
CA THR A 5 -4.95 -3.87 6.56
C THR A 5 -4.09 -3.05 5.62
N ILE A 6 -4.66 -2.00 5.05
CA ILE A 6 -4.01 -1.01 4.19
C ILE A 6 -4.03 0.33 4.92
N ALA A 7 -2.85 0.87 5.25
CA ALA A 7 -2.72 2.16 5.90
C ALA A 7 -2.46 3.25 4.85
N VAL A 8 -3.18 4.36 4.93
CA VAL A 8 -3.02 5.50 4.03
C VAL A 8 -2.88 6.77 4.85
N SER A 9 -1.86 7.57 4.58
CA SER A 9 -1.77 8.89 5.21
C SER A 9 -2.81 9.86 4.63
N SER A 10 -3.38 10.72 5.46
CA SER A 10 -4.35 11.75 5.02
C SER A 10 -3.82 12.63 3.88
N CYS A 11 -2.54 12.97 3.87
CA CYS A 11 -1.91 13.75 2.79
C CYS A 11 -1.75 12.99 1.46
N ALA A 12 -1.97 11.67 1.46
CA ALA A 12 -2.07 10.88 0.23
C ALA A 12 -3.52 10.68 -0.22
N LEU A 13 -4.46 10.57 0.73
CA LEU A 13 -5.88 10.38 0.41
C LEU A 13 -6.58 11.69 0.02
N PHE A 14 -6.17 12.79 0.63
CA PHE A 14 -6.74 14.11 0.41
C PHE A 14 -5.63 15.13 0.16
N ARG A 15 -5.95 16.17 -0.61
CA ARG A 15 -5.08 17.32 -0.86
C ARG A 15 -5.85 18.61 -0.58
N GLN A 16 -5.10 19.69 -0.34
CA GLN A 16 -5.67 21.02 -0.17
C GLN A 16 -5.42 21.82 -1.43
N GLU A 17 -6.48 22.28 -2.10
CA GLU A 17 -6.41 23.14 -3.27
C GLU A 17 -7.27 24.38 -3.03
N ASN A 18 -6.66 25.56 -3.04
CA ASN A 18 -7.35 26.85 -2.88
C ASN A 18 -8.25 26.96 -1.62
N GLY A 19 -7.94 26.22 -0.55
CA GLY A 19 -8.72 26.20 0.68
C GLY A 19 -9.89 25.20 0.68
N GLU A 20 -10.04 24.41 -0.38
CA GLU A 20 -10.97 23.29 -0.47
C GLU A 20 -10.21 21.96 -0.40
N THR A 21 -10.85 20.95 0.21
CA THR A 21 -10.32 19.59 0.21
C THR A 21 -10.64 18.93 -1.12
N ALA A 22 -9.59 18.55 -1.87
CA ALA A 22 -9.69 17.76 -3.08
C ALA A 22 -9.18 16.33 -2.86
N LEU A 23 -9.47 15.45 -3.81
CA LEU A 23 -9.06 14.05 -3.77
C LEU A 23 -7.54 13.92 -4.01
N GLY A 24 -6.88 13.17 -3.14
CA GLY A 24 -5.45 12.88 -3.23
C GLY A 24 -5.13 11.69 -4.12
N VAL A 25 -3.84 11.50 -4.40
CA VAL A 25 -3.30 10.47 -5.29
C VAL A 25 -3.64 9.02 -4.89
N ALA A 26 -3.87 8.76 -3.59
CA ALA A 26 -4.23 7.42 -3.11
C ALA A 26 -5.74 7.12 -3.21
N TYR A 27 -6.58 8.13 -3.46
CA TYR A 27 -8.03 7.98 -3.51
C TYR A 27 -8.51 6.92 -4.52
N PRO A 28 -8.00 6.87 -5.77
CA PRO A 28 -8.47 5.90 -6.75
C PRO A 28 -8.26 4.44 -6.30
N LEU A 29 -7.10 4.17 -5.68
CA LEU A 29 -6.80 2.84 -5.14
C LEU A 29 -7.74 2.51 -3.96
N VAL A 30 -7.92 3.45 -3.03
CA VAL A 30 -8.83 3.29 -1.87
C VAL A 30 -10.27 3.02 -2.34
N LYS A 31 -10.74 3.75 -3.35
CA LYS A 31 -12.07 3.56 -3.96
C LYS A 31 -12.18 2.18 -4.61
N ALA A 32 -11.16 1.76 -5.37
CA ALA A 32 -11.14 0.43 -6.00
C ALA A 32 -11.15 -0.71 -4.97
N LEU A 33 -10.39 -0.60 -3.88
CA LEU A 33 -10.40 -1.58 -2.78
C LEU A 33 -11.75 -1.64 -2.06
N THR A 34 -12.38 -0.48 -1.83
CA THR A 34 -13.73 -0.38 -1.25
C THR A 34 -14.76 -1.08 -2.14
N MET A 35 -14.70 -0.86 -3.45
CA MET A 35 -15.56 -1.55 -4.41
C MET A 35 -15.32 -3.07 -4.42
N VAL A 36 -14.06 -3.52 -4.28
CA VAL A 36 -13.76 -4.95 -4.16
C VAL A 36 -14.46 -5.55 -2.95
N ASN A 37 -14.36 -4.92 -1.77
CA ASN A 37 -15.07 -5.38 -0.57
C ASN A 37 -16.59 -5.45 -0.82
N GLN A 38 -17.18 -4.40 -1.39
CA GLN A 38 -18.62 -4.37 -1.68
C GLN A 38 -19.04 -5.55 -2.57
N ARG A 39 -18.31 -5.81 -3.65
CA ARG A 39 -18.63 -6.93 -4.56
C ARG A 39 -18.43 -8.29 -3.91
N LEU A 40 -17.43 -8.43 -3.03
CA LEU A 40 -17.23 -9.67 -2.28
C LEU A 40 -18.41 -9.94 -1.35
N SER A 41 -18.88 -8.93 -0.62
CA SER A 41 -20.05 -9.05 0.25
C SER A 41 -21.35 -9.32 -0.52
N GLU A 42 -21.49 -8.79 -1.75
CA GLU A 42 -22.61 -9.10 -2.65
C GLU A 42 -22.59 -10.55 -3.14
N MET A 43 -21.39 -11.12 -3.35
CA MET A 43 -21.22 -12.52 -3.78
C MET A 43 -21.37 -13.51 -2.64
N ASP A 44 -20.84 -13.19 -1.47
CA ASP A 44 -20.95 -14.00 -0.25
C ASP A 44 -21.15 -13.09 0.98
N PRO A 45 -22.37 -13.04 1.54
CA PRO A 45 -22.67 -12.24 2.72
C PRO A 45 -21.87 -12.62 3.98
N ALA A 46 -21.19 -13.78 4.00
CA ALA A 46 -20.28 -14.13 5.09
C ALA A 46 -18.94 -13.37 5.03
N ILE A 47 -18.63 -12.73 3.90
CA ILE A 47 -17.44 -11.90 3.71
C ILE A 47 -17.79 -10.45 4.04
N GLU A 48 -17.43 -10.03 5.26
CA GLU A 48 -17.65 -8.65 5.72
C GLU A 48 -16.68 -7.67 5.04
N GLU A 49 -15.38 -7.96 5.06
CA GLU A 49 -14.35 -7.14 4.41
C GLU A 49 -13.09 -7.96 4.13
N LEU A 50 -12.47 -7.74 2.96
CA LEU A 50 -11.16 -8.30 2.63
C LEU A 50 -10.04 -7.29 2.90
N PHE A 51 -10.26 -6.02 2.55
CA PHE A 51 -9.31 -4.94 2.76
C PHE A 51 -9.83 -3.97 3.81
N LYS A 52 -9.16 -3.89 4.95
CA LYS A 52 -9.44 -2.89 5.98
C LYS A 52 -8.61 -1.65 5.71
N ILE A 53 -9.25 -0.50 5.49
CA ILE A 53 -8.55 0.75 5.18
C ILE A 53 -8.44 1.59 6.45
N VAL A 54 -7.21 1.96 6.82
CA VAL A 54 -6.92 2.81 7.98
C VAL A 54 -6.32 4.13 7.50
N LEU A 55 -6.97 5.24 7.85
CA LEU A 55 -6.45 6.58 7.60
C LEU A 55 -5.58 7.02 8.77
N ILE A 56 -4.32 7.34 8.48
CA ILE A 56 -3.41 7.94 9.44
C ILE A 56 -3.45 9.46 9.26
N PRO A 57 -3.97 10.22 10.25
CA PRO A 57 -3.96 11.67 10.17
C PRO A 57 -2.53 12.20 10.13
N THR A 58 -2.36 13.24 9.35
CA THR A 58 -1.15 14.06 9.23
C THR A 58 -1.58 15.49 9.54
N ASN A 59 -0.64 16.41 9.80
CA ASN A 59 -0.86 17.76 10.34
C ASN A 59 -1.92 18.67 9.63
N MET A 60 -2.57 18.20 8.56
CA MET A 60 -3.57 18.88 7.75
C MET A 60 -4.96 18.24 7.96
N ASP A 61 -5.66 18.56 9.05
CA ASP A 61 -6.88 17.80 9.41
C ASP A 61 -8.20 18.54 9.09
N HIS A 62 -8.73 18.28 7.88
CA HIS A 62 -10.16 18.37 7.52
C HIS A 62 -10.68 16.98 7.06
N SER A 63 -10.01 15.91 7.48
CA SER A 63 -10.21 14.57 6.91
C SER A 63 -11.60 13.99 7.23
N LYS A 64 -12.15 14.27 8.41
CA LYS A 64 -13.44 13.72 8.86
C LYS A 64 -14.63 14.13 7.99
N GLU A 65 -14.79 15.43 7.71
CA GLU A 65 -15.87 15.94 6.85
C GLU A 65 -15.74 15.44 5.41
N SER A 66 -14.50 15.21 4.96
CA SER A 66 -14.23 14.74 3.60
C SER A 66 -14.56 13.25 3.43
N ILE A 67 -14.31 12.40 4.42
CA ILE A 67 -14.60 10.95 4.35
C ILE A 67 -16.11 10.69 4.24
N GLU A 68 -16.93 11.42 5.01
CA GLU A 68 -18.39 11.28 4.97
C GLU A 68 -18.96 11.61 3.58
N ASN A 69 -18.37 12.60 2.88
CA ASN A 69 -18.81 13.00 1.54
C ASN A 69 -18.52 11.95 0.45
N TYR A 70 -17.53 11.07 0.65
CA TYR A 70 -17.11 10.09 -0.36
C TYR A 70 -17.54 8.65 -0.08
N ASN A 71 -18.36 8.41 0.96
CA ASN A 71 -18.89 7.10 1.34
C ASN A 71 -17.80 6.00 1.43
N LEU A 72 -16.64 6.37 1.98
CA LEU A 72 -15.53 5.43 2.17
C LEU A 72 -15.64 4.77 3.54
N ASN A 73 -15.62 3.44 3.59
CA ASN A 73 -15.55 2.70 4.86
C ASN A 73 -14.10 2.68 5.35
N ILE A 74 -13.72 3.69 6.14
CA ILE A 74 -12.33 3.91 6.58
C ILE A 74 -12.29 4.09 8.10
N GLU A 75 -11.39 3.37 8.76
CA GLU A 75 -11.07 3.60 10.17
C GLU A 75 -10.07 4.74 10.30
N ILE A 76 -10.41 5.77 11.08
CA ILE A 76 -9.52 6.93 11.31
C ILE A 76 -8.72 6.68 12.58
N ALA A 77 -7.39 6.60 12.45
CA ALA A 77 -6.50 6.47 13.59
C ALA A 77 -6.40 7.78 14.38
N CYS A 78 -6.13 7.69 15.69
CA CYS A 78 -5.88 8.87 16.52
C CYS A 78 -4.56 9.57 16.15
N GLU A 79 -4.34 10.82 16.55
CA GLU A 79 -3.05 11.47 16.32
C GLU A 79 -1.94 10.83 17.17
N LYS A 80 -0.99 10.17 16.52
CA LYS A 80 0.21 9.55 17.12
C LYS A 80 1.35 9.53 16.06
N PRO A 81 2.62 9.35 16.49
CA PRO A 81 3.71 9.07 15.55
C PRO A 81 3.41 7.88 14.65
N ILE A 82 3.83 7.97 13.39
CA ILE A 82 3.42 7.02 12.36
C ILE A 82 3.80 5.58 12.68
N LEU A 83 5.01 5.35 13.21
CA LEU A 83 5.48 4.02 13.59
C LEU A 83 4.58 3.34 14.62
N LYS A 84 3.99 4.10 15.55
CA LYS A 84 3.05 3.53 16.53
C LYS A 84 1.77 3.03 15.87
N HIS A 85 1.31 3.71 14.83
CA HIS A 85 0.17 3.25 14.04
C HIS A 85 0.50 1.99 13.25
N LEU A 86 1.68 1.94 12.64
CA LEU A 86 2.10 0.75 11.89
C LEU A 86 2.25 -0.47 12.83
N GLU A 87 2.78 -0.29 14.04
CA GLU A 87 2.86 -1.34 15.07
C GLU A 87 1.47 -1.81 15.56
N GLU A 88 0.53 -0.88 15.71
CA GLU A 88 -0.83 -1.14 16.19
C GLU A 88 -1.67 -1.88 15.14
N PHE A 89 -1.68 -1.38 13.90
CA PHE A 89 -2.53 -1.88 12.83
C PHE A 89 -1.89 -2.97 11.97
N LYS A 90 -0.56 -3.08 11.99
CA LYS A 90 0.23 -4.03 11.20
C LYS A 90 -0.20 -4.09 9.72
N PRO A 91 -0.20 -2.94 9.01
CA PRO A 91 -0.64 -2.91 7.64
C PRO A 91 0.31 -3.71 6.75
N ILE A 92 -0.25 -4.37 5.74
CA ILE A 92 0.55 -5.04 4.69
C ILE A 92 1.05 -4.05 3.63
N LEU A 93 0.45 -2.85 3.60
CA LEU A 93 0.82 -1.76 2.69
C LEU A 93 0.54 -0.41 3.38
N PHE A 94 1.55 0.47 3.39
CA PHE A 94 1.44 1.85 3.84
C PHE A 94 1.70 2.84 2.69
N LEU A 95 0.76 3.76 2.46
CA LEU A 95 0.84 4.74 1.36
C LEU A 95 0.93 6.18 1.88
N SER A 96 1.95 6.91 1.42
CA SER A 96 2.09 8.34 1.77
C SER A 96 2.72 9.17 0.68
N THR A 97 2.38 10.46 0.61
CA THR A 97 3.11 11.45 -0.19
C THR A 97 4.37 11.94 0.52
N ASN A 98 4.56 11.62 1.81
CA ASN A 98 5.76 11.97 2.57
C ASN A 98 6.80 10.84 2.51
N ALA A 99 7.86 11.07 1.70
CA ALA A 99 8.94 10.10 1.52
C ALA A 99 9.70 9.74 2.81
N GLN A 100 9.76 10.65 3.80
CA GLN A 100 10.40 10.37 5.08
C GLN A 100 9.62 9.33 5.88
N ASN A 101 8.29 9.50 5.95
CA ASN A 101 7.41 8.53 6.61
C ASN A 101 7.48 7.15 5.95
N VAL A 102 7.60 7.11 4.62
CA VAL A 102 7.74 5.86 3.87
C VAL A 102 9.07 5.17 4.18
N ARG A 103 10.18 5.92 4.20
CA ARG A 103 11.50 5.36 4.59
C ARG A 103 11.48 4.78 6.01
N GLU A 104 10.85 5.47 6.95
CA GLU A 104 10.69 4.99 8.33
C GLU A 104 9.87 3.71 8.39
N ALA A 105 8.78 3.62 7.63
CA ALA A 105 7.96 2.41 7.53
C ALA A 105 8.74 1.22 6.95
N ILE A 106 9.47 1.43 5.85
CA ILE A 106 10.32 0.39 5.23
C ILE A 106 11.41 -0.07 6.19
N SER A 107 12.07 0.88 6.87
CA SER A 107 13.11 0.57 7.86
C SER A 107 12.57 -0.20 9.07
N ALA A 108 11.28 -0.05 9.38
CA ALA A 108 10.56 -0.81 10.40
C ALA A 108 9.98 -2.15 9.88
N GLY A 109 10.23 -2.51 8.62
CA GLY A 109 9.81 -3.79 8.02
C GLY A 109 8.40 -3.81 7.43
N TYR A 110 7.76 -2.66 7.24
CA TYR A 110 6.45 -2.57 6.61
C TYR A 110 6.57 -2.29 5.11
N GLY A 111 5.76 -2.99 4.30
CA GLY A 111 5.58 -2.65 2.90
C GLY A 111 5.03 -1.24 2.76
N ALA A 112 5.75 -0.34 2.10
CA ALA A 112 5.32 1.05 1.97
C ALA A 112 5.75 1.66 0.63
N ALA A 113 4.99 2.64 0.16
CA ALA A 113 5.29 3.33 -1.09
C ALA A 113 5.07 4.85 -0.97
N THR A 114 5.99 5.59 -1.59
CA THR A 114 5.82 7.04 -1.78
C THR A 114 4.93 7.26 -2.98
N MET A 115 3.82 7.94 -2.77
CA MET A 115 2.87 8.26 -3.81
C MET A 115 3.24 9.61 -4.43
N PHE A 116 3.52 9.61 -5.73
CA PHE A 116 3.81 10.82 -6.49
C PHE A 116 2.54 11.31 -7.17
N GLN A 117 2.21 12.59 -6.99
CA GLN A 117 1.10 13.17 -7.70
C GLN A 117 1.42 13.19 -9.21
N GLN A 118 0.58 12.52 -9.98
CA GLN A 118 0.61 12.56 -11.44
C GLN A 118 -0.80 12.84 -11.96
N ASP A 119 -0.87 13.54 -13.08
CA ASP A 119 -2.12 13.72 -13.82
C ASP A 119 -2.44 12.41 -14.54
N TYR A 120 -3.07 11.47 -13.84
CA TYR A 120 -3.59 10.26 -14.46
C TYR A 120 -4.99 10.54 -15.04
N ASP A 121 -5.27 9.93 -16.20
CA ASP A 121 -6.62 9.84 -16.75
C ASP A 121 -7.57 9.09 -15.80
N GLU A 122 -8.88 9.29 -16.00
CA GLU A 122 -9.96 8.69 -15.21
C GLU A 122 -9.67 7.24 -14.82
N HIS A 123 -9.57 7.01 -13.51
CA HIS A 123 -9.44 5.67 -12.96
C HIS A 123 -10.76 4.93 -13.11
N SER A 124 -10.68 3.65 -13.48
CA SER A 124 -11.86 2.81 -13.64
C SER A 124 -12.52 2.54 -12.28
N ASP A 125 -13.78 2.97 -12.15
CA ASP A 125 -14.63 2.68 -10.98
C ASP A 125 -15.14 1.24 -10.94
N LYS A 126 -14.65 0.35 -11.82
CA LYS A 126 -15.19 -1.00 -12.01
C LYS A 126 -14.19 -2.12 -11.80
N GLU A 127 -12.91 -1.84 -11.76
CA GLU A 127 -11.86 -2.86 -11.69
C GLU A 127 -10.65 -2.35 -10.92
N LEU A 128 -9.99 -3.25 -10.21
CA LEU A 128 -8.69 -3.01 -9.62
C LEU A 128 -7.63 -3.62 -10.56
N ARG A 129 -6.79 -2.76 -11.14
CA ARG A 129 -5.64 -3.17 -11.96
C ARG A 129 -4.36 -2.82 -11.20
N VAL A 130 -3.51 -3.81 -10.96
CA VAL A 130 -2.22 -3.64 -10.27
C VAL A 130 -1.14 -4.29 -11.13
N ALA A 131 -0.06 -3.57 -11.35
CA ALA A 131 1.17 -4.08 -11.95
C ALA A 131 2.29 -3.93 -10.92
N PHE A 132 3.17 -4.93 -10.87
CA PHE A 132 4.36 -4.92 -10.03
C PHE A 132 5.57 -5.00 -10.96
N ASP A 133 6.55 -4.13 -10.72
CA ASP A 133 7.91 -4.40 -11.13
C ASP A 133 8.45 -5.52 -10.24
N GLY A 134 9.10 -6.55 -10.76
CA GLY A 134 9.38 -7.76 -9.96
C GLY A 134 10.42 -7.51 -8.86
N ASP A 135 11.59 -7.04 -9.27
CA ASP A 135 12.76 -6.86 -8.41
C ASP A 135 12.64 -5.56 -7.59
N GLY A 136 13.12 -5.60 -6.34
CA GLY A 136 13.00 -4.50 -5.38
C GLY A 136 11.57 -4.27 -4.84
N VAL A 137 10.57 -5.01 -5.35
CA VAL A 137 9.15 -4.84 -4.96
C VAL A 137 8.53 -6.16 -4.48
N LEU A 138 8.52 -7.19 -5.33
CA LEU A 138 8.05 -8.54 -4.98
C LEU A 138 9.18 -9.43 -4.50
N PHE A 139 10.38 -9.21 -5.02
CA PHE A 139 11.62 -9.87 -4.63
C PHE A 139 12.61 -8.84 -4.13
N SER A 140 13.53 -9.24 -3.27
CA SER A 140 14.57 -8.36 -2.73
C SER A 140 15.54 -7.91 -3.83
N ASP A 141 16.05 -6.69 -3.69
CA ASP A 141 17.11 -6.08 -4.49
C ASP A 141 18.53 -6.38 -3.96
N GLU A 142 18.71 -7.48 -3.20
CA GLU A 142 19.99 -7.82 -2.57
C GLU A 142 21.17 -7.87 -3.57
N SER A 143 20.93 -8.34 -4.80
CA SER A 143 21.96 -8.37 -5.84
C SER A 143 22.37 -6.97 -6.33
N GLU A 144 21.48 -5.97 -6.25
CA GLU A 144 21.77 -4.58 -6.59
C GLU A 144 22.68 -3.96 -5.51
N THR A 145 22.40 -4.24 -4.22
CA THR A 145 23.26 -3.84 -3.09
C THR A 145 24.68 -4.41 -3.22
N VAL A 146 24.83 -5.69 -3.59
CA VAL A 146 26.15 -6.31 -3.80
C VAL A 146 26.93 -5.61 -4.92
N THR A 147 26.23 -5.17 -5.96
CA THR A 147 26.83 -4.46 -7.11
C THR A 147 27.31 -3.06 -6.70
N GLU A 148 26.51 -2.31 -5.95
CA GLU A 148 26.86 -0.97 -5.47
C GLU A 148 28.07 -0.99 -4.52
N ASP A 149 28.11 -1.97 -3.60
CA ASP A 149 29.15 -2.05 -2.57
C ASP A 149 30.48 -2.63 -3.07
N LYS A 150 30.42 -3.65 -3.94
CA LYS A 150 31.58 -4.52 -4.26
C LYS A 150 31.88 -4.62 -5.76
N GLY A 151 31.07 -3.97 -6.60
CA GLY A 151 31.24 -3.95 -8.04
C GLY A 151 30.80 -5.23 -8.76
N LEU A 152 30.90 -5.18 -10.10
CA LEU A 152 30.29 -6.15 -11.00
C LEU A 152 30.84 -7.58 -10.85
N GLU A 153 32.10 -7.74 -10.48
CA GLU A 153 32.71 -9.07 -10.30
C GLU A 153 32.10 -9.81 -9.10
N ALA A 154 31.79 -9.08 -8.03
CA ALA A 154 31.13 -9.63 -6.84
C ALA A 154 29.68 -10.01 -7.11
N PHE A 155 28.99 -9.25 -7.98
CA PHE A 155 27.66 -9.60 -8.46
C PHE A 155 27.65 -10.95 -9.20
N PHE A 156 28.54 -11.15 -10.17
CA PHE A 156 28.60 -12.42 -10.91
C PHE A 156 28.95 -13.62 -10.03
N GLN A 157 29.74 -13.41 -8.98
CA GLN A 157 30.03 -14.44 -8.00
C GLN A 157 28.81 -14.74 -7.12
N ASN A 158 28.10 -13.70 -6.66
CA ASN A 158 26.87 -13.84 -5.87
C ASN A 158 25.76 -14.56 -6.65
N GLU A 159 25.57 -14.24 -7.93
CA GLU A 159 24.59 -14.91 -8.80
C GLU A 159 24.95 -16.39 -9.02
N ARG A 160 26.24 -16.71 -9.20
CA ARG A 160 26.69 -18.11 -9.33
C ARG A 160 26.53 -18.90 -8.03
N ASP A 161 26.87 -18.30 -6.90
CA ASP A 161 26.81 -18.98 -5.61
C ASP A 161 25.37 -19.21 -5.14
N ASN A 162 24.44 -18.36 -5.56
CA ASN A 162 23.01 -18.47 -5.24
C ASN A 162 22.17 -19.04 -6.40
N GLU A 163 22.81 -19.65 -7.41
CA GLU A 163 22.10 -20.27 -8.53
C GLU A 163 21.13 -21.36 -8.02
N GLY A 164 19.84 -21.20 -8.34
CA GLY A 164 18.77 -22.10 -7.87
C GLY A 164 18.21 -21.77 -6.48
N THR A 165 18.70 -20.73 -5.80
CA THR A 165 18.10 -20.21 -4.57
C THR A 165 17.07 -19.13 -4.91
N SER A 166 15.85 -19.24 -4.37
CA SER A 166 14.84 -18.20 -4.58
C SER A 166 15.23 -16.91 -3.89
N LEU A 167 15.04 -15.79 -4.58
CA LEU A 167 15.22 -14.47 -3.99
C LEU A 167 14.32 -14.31 -2.76
N PRO A 168 14.82 -13.65 -1.69
CA PRO A 168 14.00 -13.22 -0.59
C PRO A 168 12.80 -12.39 -1.05
N LEU A 169 11.74 -12.40 -0.25
CA LEU A 169 10.53 -11.64 -0.55
C LEU A 169 10.78 -10.13 -0.39
N GLY A 170 10.30 -9.37 -1.36
CA GLY A 170 10.34 -7.93 -1.37
C GLY A 170 9.27 -7.28 -0.48
N PRO A 171 9.34 -5.95 -0.30
CA PRO A 171 8.51 -5.21 0.64
C PRO A 171 7.00 -5.28 0.34
N LEU A 172 6.59 -5.48 -0.92
CA LEU A 172 5.18 -5.55 -1.31
C LEU A 172 4.67 -6.98 -1.52
N SER A 173 5.46 -8.00 -1.18
CA SER A 173 5.07 -9.41 -1.29
C SER A 173 3.76 -9.74 -0.58
N MET A 174 3.54 -9.24 0.65
CA MET A 174 2.29 -9.47 1.39
C MET A 174 1.07 -8.84 0.69
N PHE A 175 1.23 -7.67 0.06
CA PHE A 175 0.17 -7.05 -0.71
C PHE A 175 -0.14 -7.85 -1.99
N PHE A 176 0.88 -8.37 -2.65
CA PHE A 176 0.70 -9.28 -3.78
C PHE A 176 -0.03 -10.57 -3.36
N GLU A 177 0.32 -11.17 -2.22
CA GLU A 177 -0.38 -12.35 -1.69
C GLU A 177 -1.87 -12.08 -1.43
N ALA A 178 -2.21 -10.90 -0.90
CA ALA A 178 -3.60 -10.49 -0.70
C ALA A 178 -4.38 -10.41 -2.03
N LEU A 179 -3.75 -9.88 -3.10
CA LEU A 179 -4.33 -9.84 -4.43
C LEU A 179 -4.46 -11.23 -5.08
N VAL A 180 -3.49 -12.12 -4.85
CA VAL A 180 -3.55 -13.51 -5.30
C VAL A 180 -4.68 -14.25 -4.59
N HIS A 181 -4.87 -13.99 -3.29
CA HIS A 181 -6.00 -14.54 -2.53
C HIS A 181 -7.34 -14.10 -3.14
N LEU A 182 -7.47 -12.82 -3.48
CA LEU A 182 -8.64 -12.29 -4.18
C LEU A 182 -8.89 -12.98 -5.52
N GLN A 183 -7.87 -13.17 -6.35
CA GLN A 183 -8.02 -13.78 -7.68
C GLN A 183 -8.44 -15.25 -7.65
N LYS A 184 -7.99 -16.01 -6.64
CA LYS A 184 -8.37 -17.42 -6.49
C LYS A 184 -9.83 -17.59 -6.01
N GLY A 185 -10.45 -16.49 -5.56
CA GLY A 185 -11.78 -16.45 -4.98
C GLY A 185 -11.78 -16.94 -3.52
N PRO A 186 -12.75 -16.49 -2.71
CA PRO A 186 -12.98 -17.05 -1.38
C PRO A 186 -13.29 -18.56 -1.53
N LYS A 187 -12.58 -19.39 -0.77
CA LYS A 187 -12.88 -20.83 -0.65
C LYS A 187 -13.94 -21.09 0.40
#